data_AF-A0A1V5C025-F1
#
_entry.id   AF-A0A1V5C025-F1
#
_cell.length_a   1.000
_cell.length_b   1.000
_cell.length_c   1.000
_cell.angle_alpha   90.00
_cell.angle_beta   90.00
_cell.angle_gamma   90.00
#
_symmetry.space_group_name_H-M   'P 1'
#
loop_
_entity.id
_entity.type
_entity.pdbx_description
1 polymer ?
#
loop_
_entity_poly.entity_id
_entity_poly.type
_entity_poly.pdbx_seq_one_letter_code
_entity_poly.pdbx_strand_id
1 'polypeptide(L)'
;MKKLSGQDLDREIGNGMKLDAEGCRLLIKKLESVNKTLEARVEREKSKRAERASAISEYKTEADIQDAYGYDLITDDERRQLLEQLETGEKYVEDTETRASVALTLLRGFIGKLSREAASLEFELLPPEEQAKRLKASEKFRERVQKRRNQKGEK
;
A
#
# COMPACT_ATOMS: atom_id res chain seq x y z
N MET A 1 -20.82 35.42 -29.88
CA MET A 1 -19.97 34.72 -28.89
C MET A 1 -18.64 35.44 -28.83
N LYS A 2 -18.23 35.95 -27.66
CA LYS A 2 -16.93 36.64 -27.49
C LYS A 2 -15.83 35.57 -27.54
N LYS A 3 -14.89 35.67 -28.49
CA LYS A 3 -13.71 34.78 -28.50
C LYS A 3 -12.86 35.13 -27.28
N LEU A 4 -12.63 34.15 -26.41
CA LEU A 4 -11.68 34.27 -25.31
C LEU A 4 -10.29 34.54 -25.88
N SER A 5 -9.54 35.45 -25.27
CA SER A 5 -8.15 35.69 -25.65
C SER A 5 -7.29 34.49 -25.22
N GLY A 6 -6.10 34.31 -25.82
CA GLY A 6 -5.19 33.23 -25.43
C GLY A 6 -4.83 33.26 -23.94
N GLN A 7 -4.69 34.46 -23.36
CA GLN A 7 -4.43 34.64 -21.93
C GLN A 7 -5.60 34.22 -21.03
N ASP A 8 -6.85 34.37 -21.51
CA ASP A 8 -8.01 33.93 -20.75
C ASP A 8 -8.12 32.40 -20.74
N LEU A 9 -7.77 31.76 -21.86
CA LEU A 9 -7.75 30.30 -21.99
C LEU A 9 -6.66 29.67 -21.10
N ASP A 10 -5.45 30.23 -21.10
CA ASP A 10 -4.35 29.77 -20.24
C ASP A 10 -4.70 29.88 -18.75
N ARG A 11 -5.39 30.95 -18.37
CA ARG A 11 -5.90 31.14 -17.00
C ARG A 11 -6.96 30.11 -16.63
N GLU A 12 -7.88 29.79 -17.54
CA GLU A 12 -8.92 28.79 -17.31
C GLU A 12 -8.33 27.39 -17.15
N ILE A 13 -7.36 27.02 -18.00
CA ILE A 13 -6.63 25.75 -17.91
C ILE A 13 -5.89 25.65 -16.57
N GLY A 14 -5.15 26.70 -16.18
CA GLY A 14 -4.45 26.72 -14.89
C GLY A 14 -5.39 26.60 -13.69
N ASN A 15 -6.55 27.25 -13.73
CA ASN A 15 -7.57 27.11 -12.68
C ASN A 15 -8.15 25.69 -12.63
N GLY A 16 -8.39 25.06 -13.79
CA GLY A 16 -8.84 23.67 -13.87
C GLY A 16 -7.84 22.70 -13.27
N MET A 17 -6.56 22.80 -13.67
CA MET A 17 -5.48 21.98 -13.10
C MET A 17 -5.35 22.14 -11.59
N LYS A 18 -5.53 23.37 -11.07
CA LYS A 18 -5.51 23.63 -9.63
C LYS A 18 -6.67 22.94 -8.92
N LEU A 19 -7.87 23.05 -9.46
CA LEU A 19 -9.05 22.40 -8.89
C LEU A 19 -8.90 20.88 -8.86
N ASP A 20 -8.36 20.29 -9.93
CA ASP A 20 -8.11 18.85 -10.03
C ASP A 20 -7.07 18.37 -9.02
N ALA A 21 -5.99 19.14 -8.83
CA ALA A 21 -4.98 18.85 -7.82
C ALA A 21 -5.58 18.89 -6.40
N GLU A 22 -6.36 19.92 -6.09
CA GLU A 22 -7.06 20.05 -4.81
C GLU A 22 -8.05 18.90 -4.59
N GLY A 23 -8.79 18.49 -5.63
CA GLY A 23 -9.68 17.33 -5.61
C GLY A 23 -8.95 16.03 -5.29
N CYS A 24 -7.81 15.79 -5.94
CA CYS A 24 -6.95 14.63 -5.64
C CYS A 24 -6.48 14.64 -4.18
N ARG A 25 -6.01 15.79 -3.68
CA ARG A 25 -5.58 15.96 -2.27
C ARG A 25 -6.72 15.70 -1.28
N LEU A 26 -7.92 16.18 -1.59
CA LEU A 26 -9.11 15.92 -0.77
C LEU A 26 -9.45 14.44 -0.71
N LEU A 27 -9.43 13.74 -1.85
CA LEU A 27 -9.67 12.30 -1.91
C LEU A 27 -8.62 11.53 -1.11
N ILE A 28 -7.33 11.84 -1.27
CA ILE A 28 -6.24 11.22 -0.50
C ILE A 28 -6.54 11.33 1.01
N LYS A 29 -6.86 12.54 1.49
CA LYS A 29 -7.17 12.77 2.92
C LYS A 29 -8.37 11.95 3.41
N LYS A 30 -9.39 11.74 2.58
CA LYS A 30 -10.54 10.88 2.94
C LYS A 30 -10.15 9.41 2.98
N LEU A 31 -9.32 8.97 2.03
CA LEU A 31 -8.86 7.60 1.92
C LEU A 31 -7.85 7.23 3.02
N GLU A 32 -7.12 8.18 3.59
CA GLU A 32 -6.21 7.95 4.73
C GLU A 32 -6.94 7.35 5.95
N SER A 33 -8.18 7.79 6.23
CA SER A 33 -8.97 7.23 7.33
C SER A 33 -9.31 5.76 7.05
N VAL A 34 -9.73 5.44 5.82
CA VAL A 34 -10.04 4.06 5.41
C VAL A 34 -8.78 3.19 5.46
N ASN A 35 -7.64 3.74 5.04
CA ASN A 35 -6.34 3.08 5.10
C ASN A 35 -5.99 2.70 6.54
N LYS A 36 -6.11 3.63 7.51
CA LYS A 36 -5.88 3.33 8.93
C LYS A 36 -6.82 2.25 9.48
N THR A 37 -8.09 2.26 9.08
CA THR A 37 -9.05 1.23 9.49
C THR A 37 -8.67 -0.14 8.94
N LEU A 38 -8.25 -0.23 7.68
CA LEU A 38 -7.79 -1.47 7.06
C LEU A 38 -6.47 -1.96 7.66
N GLU A 39 -5.51 -1.08 7.92
CA GLU A 39 -4.26 -1.40 8.63
C GLU A 39 -4.55 -2.03 9.99
N ALA A 40 -5.39 -1.39 10.81
CA ALA A 40 -5.77 -1.91 12.12
C ALA A 40 -6.53 -3.25 12.02
N ARG A 41 -7.22 -3.52 10.92
CA ARG A 41 -7.88 -4.80 10.68
C ARG A 41 -6.87 -5.88 10.31
N VAL A 42 -5.95 -5.59 9.39
CA VAL A 42 -4.86 -6.51 9.00
C VAL A 42 -4.03 -6.89 10.21
N GLU A 43 -3.67 -5.91 11.05
CA GLU A 43 -2.90 -6.19 12.26
C GLU A 43 -3.67 -7.06 13.24
N ARG A 44 -4.97 -6.80 13.47
CA ARG A 44 -5.82 -7.66 14.31
C ARG A 44 -5.95 -9.08 13.76
N GLU A 45 -6.10 -9.24 12.44
CA GLU A 45 -6.14 -10.55 11.79
C GLU A 45 -4.80 -11.28 11.93
N LYS A 46 -3.69 -10.54 11.88
CA LYS A 46 -2.34 -11.06 12.09
C LYS A 46 -2.11 -11.48 13.53
N SER A 47 -2.46 -10.65 14.52
CA SER A 47 -2.34 -11.01 15.94
C SER A 47 -3.17 -12.26 16.27
N LYS A 48 -4.40 -12.37 15.75
CA LYS A 48 -5.21 -13.59 15.92
C LYS A 48 -4.57 -14.83 15.30
N ARG A 49 -3.92 -14.69 14.14
CA ARG A 49 -3.16 -15.79 13.52
C ARG A 49 -1.92 -16.15 14.34
N ALA A 50 -1.23 -15.17 14.92
CA ALA A 50 -0.10 -15.40 15.82
C ALA A 50 -0.52 -16.13 17.11
N GLU A 51 -1.63 -15.71 17.74
CA GLU A 51 -2.21 -16.39 18.90
C GLU A 51 -2.56 -17.85 18.58
N ARG A 52 -3.22 -18.09 17.44
CA ARG A 52 -3.53 -19.45 16.97
C ARG A 52 -2.28 -20.27 16.72
N ALA A 53 -1.28 -19.71 16.04
CA ALA A 53 -0.01 -20.39 15.78
C ALA A 53 0.72 -20.74 17.09
N SER A 54 0.70 -19.85 18.08
CA SER A 54 1.26 -20.11 19.41
C SER A 54 0.51 -21.23 20.14
N ALA A 55 -0.82 -21.25 20.08
CA ALA A 55 -1.61 -22.32 20.68
C ALA A 55 -1.35 -23.68 19.99
N ILE A 56 -1.09 -23.68 18.68
CA ILE A 56 -0.82 -24.90 17.92
C ILE A 56 0.61 -25.41 18.15
N SER A 57 1.55 -24.55 18.55
CA SER A 57 2.92 -24.96 18.87
C SER A 57 3.03 -25.98 20.01
N GLU A 58 1.97 -26.14 20.82
CA GLU A 58 1.85 -27.20 21.82
C GLU A 58 1.70 -28.60 21.19
N TYR A 59 1.21 -28.67 19.96
CA TYR A 59 1.02 -29.90 19.19
C TYR A 59 2.19 -30.11 18.24
N LYS A 60 2.73 -31.33 18.20
CA LYS A 60 3.93 -31.65 17.40
C LYS A 60 3.59 -32.43 16.14
N THR A 61 2.41 -33.03 16.11
CA THR A 61 1.95 -33.90 15.04
C THR A 61 0.49 -33.64 14.70
N GLU A 62 0.10 -34.01 13.48
CA GLU A 62 -1.31 -34.05 13.08
C GLU A 62 -2.17 -34.90 14.02
N ALA A 63 -1.61 -35.99 14.56
CA ALA A 63 -2.30 -36.84 15.52
C ALA A 63 -2.63 -36.08 16.81
N ASP A 64 -1.69 -35.26 17.32
CA ASP A 64 -1.93 -34.43 18.50
C ASP A 64 -3.06 -33.40 18.27
N ILE A 65 -3.16 -32.85 17.05
CA ILE A 65 -4.23 -31.93 16.66
C ILE A 65 -5.57 -32.68 16.55
N GLN A 66 -5.59 -33.89 15.97
CA GLN A 66 -6.79 -34.73 15.88
C GLN A 66 -7.29 -35.17 17.27
N ASP A 67 -6.39 -35.50 18.19
CA ASP A 67 -6.74 -35.88 19.56
C ASP A 67 -7.28 -34.68 20.37
N ALA A 68 -6.76 -33.48 20.13
CA ALA A 68 -7.18 -32.27 20.84
C ALA A 68 -8.51 -31.68 20.31
N TYR A 69 -8.69 -31.69 18.99
CA TYR A 69 -9.83 -31.05 18.34
C TYR A 69 -10.87 -32.04 17.81
N GLY A 70 -10.66 -33.37 17.85
CA GLY A 70 -11.65 -34.41 17.51
C GLY A 70 -12.10 -34.48 16.04
N TYR A 71 -12.51 -35.67 15.58
CA TYR A 71 -12.88 -35.94 14.18
C TYR A 71 -14.11 -35.16 13.67
N ASP A 72 -15.00 -34.67 14.54
CA ASP A 72 -16.28 -34.03 14.16
C ASP A 72 -16.50 -32.61 14.71
N LEU A 73 -15.52 -32.02 15.41
CA LEU A 73 -15.68 -30.71 16.09
C LEU A 73 -15.10 -29.53 15.29
N ILE A 74 -14.26 -29.80 14.29
CA ILE A 74 -13.70 -28.79 13.38
C ILE A 74 -14.08 -29.11 11.94
N THR A 75 -14.26 -28.06 11.13
CA THR A 75 -14.49 -28.18 9.69
C THR A 75 -13.21 -28.60 8.96
N ASP A 76 -13.35 -29.16 7.75
CA ASP A 76 -12.21 -29.53 6.90
C ASP A 76 -11.29 -28.34 6.61
N ASP A 77 -11.85 -27.13 6.46
CA ASP A 77 -11.06 -25.92 6.23
C ASP A 77 -10.30 -25.48 7.49
N GLU A 78 -10.91 -25.62 8.68
CA GLU A 78 -10.22 -25.39 9.95
C GLU A 78 -9.09 -26.40 10.14
N ARG A 79 -9.33 -27.70 9.87
CA ARG A 79 -8.28 -28.74 9.94
C ARG A 79 -7.13 -28.43 8.98
N ARG A 80 -7.42 -28.05 7.73
CA ARG A 80 -6.40 -27.69 6.74
C ARG A 80 -5.54 -26.51 7.20
N GLN A 81 -6.17 -25.48 7.78
CA GLN A 81 -5.45 -24.32 8.32
C GLN A 81 -4.54 -24.71 9.48
N LEU A 82 -5.00 -25.57 10.39
CA LEU A 82 -4.18 -26.05 11.52
C LEU A 82 -2.94 -26.83 11.04
N LEU A 83 -3.10 -27.67 10.01
CA LEU A 83 -1.98 -28.42 9.42
C LEU A 83 -0.99 -27.53 8.68
N GLU A 84 -1.51 -26.57 7.89
CA GLU A 84 -0.67 -25.58 7.21
C GLU A 84 0.11 -24.74 8.22
N GLN A 85 -0.52 -24.37 9.35
CA GLN A 85 0.13 -23.69 10.48
C GLN A 85 1.23 -24.54 11.12
N LEU A 86 1.00 -25.84 11.31
CA LEU A 86 1.99 -26.77 11.86
C LEU A 86 3.21 -26.90 10.93
N GLU A 87 2.99 -26.92 9.62
CA GLU A 87 4.06 -27.08 8.62
C GLU A 87 4.85 -25.78 8.37
N THR A 88 4.17 -24.63 8.32
CA THR A 88 4.78 -23.35 7.91
C THR A 88 5.14 -22.41 9.07
N GLY A 89 4.61 -22.64 10.28
CA GLY A 89 5.00 -21.93 11.50
C GLY A 89 4.82 -20.40 11.40
N GLU A 90 5.86 -19.64 11.76
CA GLU A 90 5.84 -18.17 11.72
C GLU A 90 5.56 -17.59 10.32
N LYS A 91 5.89 -18.31 9.24
CA LYS A 91 5.60 -17.85 7.87
C LYS A 91 4.10 -17.76 7.60
N TYR A 92 3.28 -18.63 8.20
CA TYR A 92 1.83 -18.51 8.11
C TYR A 92 1.31 -17.18 8.67
N VAL A 93 1.93 -16.69 9.75
CA VAL A 93 1.52 -15.45 10.42
C VAL A 93 1.88 -14.22 9.57
N GLU A 94 2.99 -14.26 8.86
CA GLU A 94 3.45 -13.12 8.05
C GLU A 94 2.88 -13.14 6.63
N ASP A 95 2.92 -14.28 5.96
CA ASP A 95 2.73 -14.38 4.50
C ASP A 95 1.28 -14.69 4.10
N THR A 96 0.39 -14.97 5.06
CA THR A 96 -1.03 -15.23 4.75
C THR A 96 -1.72 -13.97 4.21
N GLU A 97 -2.08 -14.00 2.93
CA GLU A 97 -2.94 -12.98 2.33
C GLU A 97 -4.38 -13.13 2.82
N THR A 98 -4.96 -12.02 3.28
CA THR A 98 -6.36 -11.94 3.66
C THR A 98 -7.09 -10.96 2.76
N ARG A 99 -8.43 -11.02 2.75
CA ARG A 99 -9.26 -10.03 2.04
C ARG A 99 -8.93 -8.61 2.49
N ALA A 100 -8.59 -8.41 3.77
CA ALA A 100 -8.21 -7.11 4.30
C ALA A 100 -6.82 -6.66 3.84
N SER A 101 -5.83 -7.57 3.78
CA SER A 101 -4.49 -7.23 3.30
C SER A 101 -4.49 -6.89 1.81
N VAL A 102 -5.24 -7.64 0.99
CA VAL A 102 -5.42 -7.35 -0.44
C VAL A 102 -6.13 -5.99 -0.62
N ALA A 103 -7.22 -5.74 0.10
CA ALA A 103 -7.92 -4.46 0.04
C ALA A 103 -7.01 -3.28 0.44
N LEU A 104 -6.18 -3.44 1.47
CA LEU A 104 -5.22 -2.44 1.91
C LEU A 104 -4.17 -2.15 0.83
N THR A 105 -3.62 -3.18 0.20
CA THR A 105 -2.65 -3.04 -0.90
C THR A 105 -3.25 -2.29 -2.09
N LEU A 106 -4.47 -2.63 -2.50
CA LEU A 106 -5.18 -1.95 -3.59
C LEU A 106 -5.44 -0.48 -3.26
N LEU A 107 -5.92 -0.20 -2.03
CA LEU A 107 -6.18 1.16 -1.57
C LEU A 107 -4.92 2.03 -1.58
N ARG A 108 -3.82 1.51 -1.03
CA ARG A 108 -2.51 2.21 -1.04
C ARG A 108 -2.02 2.46 -2.47
N GLY A 109 -2.23 1.50 -3.37
CA GLY A 109 -1.97 1.68 -4.79
C GLY A 109 -2.75 2.84 -5.40
N PHE A 110 -4.04 2.96 -5.08
CA PHE A 110 -4.89 4.05 -5.54
C PHE A 110 -4.48 5.41 -4.95
N ILE A 111 -4.23 5.48 -3.64
CA ILE A 111 -3.69 6.69 -2.97
C ILE A 111 -2.38 7.13 -3.65
N GLY A 112 -1.49 6.18 -3.94
CA GLY A 112 -0.23 6.44 -4.64
C GLY A 112 -0.42 6.99 -6.06
N LYS A 113 -1.43 6.52 -6.80
CA LYS A 113 -1.78 7.07 -8.12
C LYS A 113 -2.28 8.51 -8.00
N LEU A 114 -3.24 8.77 -7.11
CA LEU A 114 -3.76 10.12 -6.86
C LEU A 114 -2.65 11.09 -6.41
N SER A 115 -1.71 10.60 -5.59
CA SER A 115 -0.60 11.41 -5.09
C SER A 115 0.35 11.84 -6.21
N ARG A 116 0.60 10.95 -7.18
CA ARG A 116 1.39 11.28 -8.38
C ARG A 116 0.66 12.25 -9.29
N GLU A 117 -0.65 12.05 -9.49
CA GLU A 117 -1.48 12.94 -10.29
C GLU A 117 -1.47 14.37 -9.72
N ALA A 118 -1.78 14.52 -8.43
CA ALA A 118 -1.75 15.81 -7.74
C ALA A 118 -0.38 16.48 -7.87
N ALA A 119 0.71 15.72 -7.67
CA ALA A 119 2.06 16.24 -7.80
C ALA A 119 2.44 16.66 -9.23
N SER A 120 1.90 15.99 -10.25
CA SER A 120 2.09 16.35 -11.66
C SER A 120 1.40 17.66 -11.98
N LEU A 121 0.11 17.77 -11.63
CA LEU A 121 -0.69 18.98 -11.81
C LEU A 121 -0.06 20.17 -11.05
N GLU A 122 0.32 19.97 -9.80
CA GLU A 122 1.01 20.98 -8.99
C GLU A 122 2.35 21.41 -9.61
N PHE A 123 3.06 20.50 -10.29
CA PHE A 123 4.32 20.83 -10.97
C PHE A 123 4.09 21.67 -12.22
N GLU A 124 3.10 21.33 -13.03
CA GLU A 124 2.73 22.09 -14.23
C GLU A 124 2.31 23.53 -13.91
N LEU A 125 1.70 23.73 -12.74
CA LEU A 125 1.32 25.04 -12.22
C LEU A 125 2.50 25.90 -11.72
N LEU A 126 3.69 25.33 -11.57
CA LEU A 126 4.85 26.10 -11.10
C LEU A 126 5.39 27.02 -12.20
N PRO A 127 6.01 28.15 -11.82
CA PRO A 127 6.79 28.95 -12.76
C PRO A 127 7.90 28.12 -13.42
N PRO A 128 8.24 28.37 -14.70
CA PRO A 128 9.26 27.61 -15.42
C PRO A 128 10.62 27.54 -14.71
N GLU A 129 11.01 28.61 -14.00
CA GLU A 129 12.24 28.62 -13.21
C GLU A 129 12.23 27.62 -12.05
N GLU A 130 11.08 27.47 -11.38
CA GLU A 130 10.92 26.51 -10.28
C GLU A 130 10.83 25.08 -10.79
N GLN A 131 10.16 24.87 -11.93
CA GLN A 131 10.17 23.58 -12.63
C GLN A 131 11.60 23.14 -12.94
N ALA A 132 12.42 24.02 -13.52
CA ALA A 132 13.81 23.74 -13.84
C ALA A 132 14.65 23.42 -12.60
N LYS A 133 14.42 24.12 -11.47
CA LYS A 133 15.10 23.81 -10.19
C LYS A 133 14.73 22.41 -9.69
N ARG A 134 13.45 22.03 -9.73
CA ARG A 134 12.98 20.70 -9.31
C ARG A 134 13.54 19.58 -10.20
N LEU A 135 13.58 19.79 -11.52
CA LEU A 135 14.16 18.82 -12.45
C LEU A 135 15.65 18.59 -12.18
N LYS A 136 16.44 19.67 -12.06
CA LYS A 136 17.87 19.58 -11.71
C LYS A 136 18.11 18.88 -10.38
N ALA A 137 17.25 19.11 -9.37
CA ALA A 137 17.35 18.43 -8.08
C ALA A 137 17.05 16.93 -8.21
N SER A 138 16.03 16.57 -8.98
CA SER A 138 15.66 15.18 -9.28
C SER A 138 16.78 14.43 -10.01
N GLU A 139 17.40 15.06 -11.01
CA GLU A 139 18.56 14.52 -11.74
C GLU A 139 19.74 14.23 -10.81
N LYS A 140 20.14 15.22 -10.00
CA LYS A 140 21.21 15.05 -9.00
C LYS A 140 20.92 13.94 -7.99
N PHE A 141 19.66 13.78 -7.60
CA PHE A 141 19.25 12.69 -6.72
C PHE A 141 19.38 11.33 -7.41
N ARG A 142 18.90 11.20 -8.66
CA ARG A 142 19.03 9.97 -9.46
C ARG A 142 20.49 9.57 -9.64
N GLU A 143 21.36 10.53 -9.97
CA GLU A 143 22.80 10.29 -10.08
C GLU A 143 23.41 9.78 -8.75
N ARG A 144 23.04 10.39 -7.62
CA ARG A 144 23.46 9.94 -6.29
C ARG A 144 23.02 8.50 -6.00
N VAL A 145 21.77 8.16 -6.31
CA VAL A 145 21.24 6.80 -6.10
C VAL A 145 21.95 5.81 -7.01
N GLN A 146 22.17 6.16 -8.28
CA GLN A 146 22.88 5.31 -9.23
C GLN A 146 24.32 5.05 -8.79
N LYS A 147 25.05 6.09 -8.37
CA LYS A 147 26.41 5.95 -7.81
C LYS A 147 26.44 5.01 -6.61
N ARG A 148 25.46 5.11 -5.70
CA ARG A 148 25.33 4.20 -4.55
C ARG A 148 25.02 2.76 -4.95
N ARG A 149 24.21 2.54 -5.99
CA ARG A 149 23.91 1.18 -6.50
C ARG A 149 25.14 0.55 -7.13
N ASN A 150 25.87 1.30 -7.96
CA ASN A 150 27.10 0.82 -8.58
C ASN A 150 28.16 0.46 -7.52
N GLN A 151 28.34 1.29 -6.49
CA GLN A 151 29.26 1.02 -5.37
C GLN A 151 28.86 -0.18 -4.49
N LYS A 152 27.58 -0.57 -4.48
CA LYS A 152 27.09 -1.74 -3.73
C LYS A 152 27.11 -3.04 -4.55
N GLY A 153 27.18 -2.95 -5.89
CA GLY A 153 27.30 -4.10 -6.77
C GLY A 153 28.75 -4.52 -7.09
N GLU A 154 29.74 -3.73 -6.67
CA GLU A 154 31.18 -4.00 -6.82
C GLU A 154 31.81 -4.65 -5.56
N LYS A 155 31.00 -5.15 -4.62
CA LYS A 155 31.46 -5.88 -3.42
C LYS A 155 30.98 -7.32 -3.42
#